data_AF-D5RA25-F1
#
_entry.id   AF-D5RA25-F1
#
_cell.length_a   1.000
_cell.length_b   1.000
_cell.length_c   1.000
_cell.angle_alpha   90.00
_cell.angle_beta   90.00
_cell.angle_gamma   90.00
#
_symmetry.space_group_name_H-M   'P 1'
#
loop_
_entity.id
_entity.type
_entity.pdbx_description
1 polymer ?
#
loop_
_entity_poly.entity_id
_entity_poly.type
_entity_poly.pdbx_seq_one_letter_code
_entity_poly.pdbx_strand_id
1 'polypeptide(L)'
;MSFNLFIFERRENIKTSIDINNYIEEFTKYEEEEDYNSLEGCSETIVKFAKKMFEKFPPVNGKYLHLDEIAFTSKNSETHLTDYSLGKYGVFCALDYSVADEAISYIISLADEYKIGVYNPQSSEVIYPKNIEILKYRTEDRDDTFTDWYTIENSINTLDSLERGTSNRENAFVTVWFEKNGKDEDEYIQCTPNYLKKGFFKSKILIDKYYFEVMIDKKLYQTNVSDKKDLIRLMKEWCCERKNPDVKNYEIIMEL
;
A
#
# COMPACT_ATOMS: atom_id res chain seq x y z
N MET A 1 -14.24 14.65 -6.80
CA MET A 1 -13.02 13.94 -6.35
C MET A 1 -12.31 13.47 -7.60
N SER A 2 -10.98 13.50 -7.65
CA SER A 2 -10.21 12.95 -8.76
C SER A 2 -9.96 11.45 -8.56
N PHE A 3 -9.73 10.74 -9.67
CA PHE A 3 -9.15 9.40 -9.69
C PHE A 3 -7.63 9.55 -9.81
N ASN A 4 -6.91 9.10 -8.79
CA ASN A 4 -5.47 9.31 -8.70
C ASN A 4 -4.71 8.04 -9.06
N LEU A 5 -3.67 8.19 -9.88
CA LEU A 5 -2.70 7.14 -10.16
C LEU A 5 -1.30 7.64 -9.85
N PHE A 6 -0.49 6.75 -9.27
CA PHE A 6 0.95 6.95 -9.18
C PHE A 6 1.64 6.02 -10.18
N ILE A 7 2.37 6.63 -11.09
CA ILE A 7 3.20 5.96 -12.08
C ILE A 7 4.64 6.01 -11.60
N PHE A 8 5.34 4.89 -11.66
CA PHE A 8 6.74 4.84 -11.27
C PHE A 8 7.57 4.13 -12.33
N GLU A 9 8.82 4.54 -12.51
CA GLU A 9 9.78 3.80 -13.30
C GLU A 9 10.12 2.47 -12.59
N ARG A 10 10.00 1.34 -13.30
CA ARG A 10 10.35 0.02 -12.76
C ARG A 10 11.86 -0.02 -12.49
N ARG A 11 12.22 -0.24 -11.24
CA ARG A 11 13.61 -0.29 -10.77
C ARG A 11 13.80 -1.54 -9.91
N GLU A 12 15.02 -2.08 -9.88
CA GLU A 12 15.33 -3.32 -9.14
C GLU A 12 15.09 -3.23 -7.62
N ASN A 13 15.09 -2.01 -7.08
CA ASN A 13 14.83 -1.76 -5.67
C ASN A 13 13.33 -1.67 -5.31
N ILE A 14 12.42 -1.67 -6.29
CA ILE A 14 10.97 -1.68 -6.04
C ILE A 14 10.48 -3.12 -6.16
N LYS A 15 10.23 -3.77 -5.03
CA LYS A 15 9.83 -5.19 -4.98
C LYS A 15 8.47 -5.38 -4.32
N THR A 16 8.05 -4.44 -3.48
CA THR A 16 6.85 -4.51 -2.67
C THR A 16 5.98 -3.26 -2.81
N SER A 17 4.70 -3.35 -2.41
CA SER A 17 3.84 -2.16 -2.28
C SER A 17 4.36 -1.15 -1.24
N ILE A 18 5.13 -1.61 -0.24
CA ILE A 18 5.80 -0.73 0.72
C ILE A 18 6.88 0.11 0.07
N ASP A 19 7.68 -0.45 -0.85
CA ASP A 19 8.70 0.31 -1.58
C ASP A 19 8.06 1.43 -2.43
N ILE A 20 6.88 1.17 -3.00
CA ILE A 20 6.12 2.16 -3.76
C ILE A 20 5.59 3.25 -2.83
N ASN A 21 4.99 2.89 -1.70
CA ASN A 21 4.49 3.87 -0.72
C ASN A 21 5.60 4.76 -0.16
N ASN A 22 6.75 4.18 0.19
CA ASN A 22 7.93 4.95 0.60
C ASN A 22 8.35 5.93 -0.51
N TYR A 23 8.27 5.50 -1.77
CA TYR A 23 8.59 6.39 -2.88
C TYR A 23 7.56 7.53 -3.03
N ILE A 24 6.26 7.26 -2.84
CA ILE A 24 5.22 8.30 -2.84
C ILE A 24 5.44 9.29 -1.68
N GLU A 25 5.78 8.80 -0.49
CA GLU A 25 6.11 9.65 0.66
C GLU A 25 7.31 10.55 0.39
N GLU A 26 8.35 10.04 -0.29
CA GLU A 26 9.48 10.88 -0.73
C GLU A 26 9.06 11.87 -1.80
N PHE A 27 8.30 11.43 -2.80
CA PHE A 27 7.81 12.25 -3.91
C PHE A 27 6.92 13.41 -3.45
N THR A 28 6.12 13.20 -2.41
CA THR A 28 5.16 14.20 -1.90
C THR A 28 5.75 15.16 -0.88
N LYS A 29 7.03 15.02 -0.52
CA LYS A 29 7.74 16.01 0.30
C LYS A 29 7.93 17.28 -0.52
N TYR A 30 7.21 18.33 -0.14
CA TYR A 30 7.36 19.63 -0.77
C TYR A 30 8.73 20.23 -0.44
N GLU A 31 9.54 20.48 -1.46
CA GLU A 31 10.78 21.25 -1.39
C GLU A 31 10.57 22.55 -2.19
N GLU A 32 10.91 23.70 -1.60
CA GLU A 32 10.54 25.04 -2.14
C GLU A 32 11.07 25.32 -3.56
N GLU A 33 12.06 24.56 -4.05
CA GLU A 33 12.72 24.76 -5.35
C GLU A 33 12.20 23.83 -6.47
N GLU A 34 11.34 22.85 -6.15
CA GLU A 34 10.89 21.83 -7.12
C GLU A 34 9.65 22.30 -7.93
N ASP A 35 9.80 22.40 -9.26
CA ASP A 35 8.68 22.60 -10.19
C ASP A 35 8.16 21.25 -10.69
N TYR A 36 7.20 20.68 -9.94
CA TYR A 36 6.54 19.42 -10.29
C TYR A 36 5.71 19.47 -11.58
N ASN A 37 5.55 20.62 -12.24
CA ASN A 37 4.93 20.71 -13.56
C ASN A 37 5.97 20.69 -14.70
N SER A 38 7.26 20.59 -14.38
CA SER A 38 8.35 20.53 -15.33
C SER A 38 8.80 19.12 -15.62
N LEU A 39 9.20 18.87 -16.86
CA LEU A 39 9.96 17.67 -17.25
C LEU A 39 11.47 17.80 -16.95
N GLU A 40 11.91 18.93 -16.41
CA GLU A 40 13.28 19.11 -15.93
C GLU A 40 13.50 18.26 -14.67
N GLY A 41 14.69 17.67 -14.52
CA GLY A 41 14.98 16.75 -13.41
C GLY A 41 14.38 15.34 -13.55
N CYS A 42 13.40 15.13 -14.44
CA CYS A 42 12.83 13.83 -14.76
C CYS A 42 13.84 12.90 -15.47
N SER A 43 13.73 11.59 -15.23
CA SER A 43 14.48 10.59 -16.00
C SER A 43 14.02 10.57 -17.46
N GLU A 44 14.87 10.07 -18.36
CA GLU A 44 14.51 9.94 -19.77
C GLU A 44 13.23 9.08 -19.97
N THR A 45 13.07 8.04 -19.14
CA THR A 45 11.89 7.19 -19.11
C THR A 45 10.62 7.99 -18.81
N ILE A 46 10.62 8.76 -17.71
CA ILE A 46 9.49 9.59 -17.30
C ILE A 46 9.19 10.67 -18.33
N VAL A 47 10.21 11.31 -18.90
CA VAL A 47 10.04 12.33 -19.94
C VAL A 47 9.33 11.77 -21.17
N LYS A 48 9.74 10.59 -21.64
CA LYS A 48 9.13 9.94 -22.81
C LYS A 48 7.70 9.48 -22.51
N PHE A 49 7.46 8.89 -21.33
CA PHE A 49 6.14 8.47 -20.90
C PHE A 49 5.17 9.66 -20.77
N ALA A 50 5.57 10.71 -20.07
CA ALA A 50 4.72 11.89 -19.83
C ALA A 50 4.30 12.57 -21.14
N LYS A 51 5.24 12.75 -22.08
CA LYS A 51 4.91 13.26 -23.43
C LYS A 51 3.89 12.39 -24.15
N LYS A 52 3.99 11.06 -24.03
CA LYS A 52 3.03 10.13 -24.63
C LYS A 52 1.66 10.17 -23.94
N MET A 53 1.63 10.43 -22.63
CA MET A 53 0.40 10.68 -21.90
C MET A 53 -0.27 11.97 -22.33
N PHE A 54 0.49 13.07 -22.52
CA PHE A 54 -0.06 14.36 -22.90
C PHE A 54 -0.81 14.36 -24.24
N GLU A 55 -0.47 13.46 -25.17
CA GLU A 55 -1.20 13.28 -26.44
C GLU A 55 -2.67 12.88 -26.24
N LYS A 56 -2.99 12.19 -25.14
CA LYS A 56 -4.34 11.67 -24.85
C LYS A 56 -4.98 12.31 -23.61
N PHE A 57 -4.16 12.61 -22.62
CA PHE A 57 -4.53 13.21 -21.35
C PHE A 57 -3.67 14.47 -21.14
N PRO A 58 -4.02 15.59 -21.81
CA PRO A 58 -3.21 16.81 -21.75
C PRO A 58 -3.14 17.39 -20.32
N PRO A 59 -2.03 18.04 -19.96
CA PRO A 59 -1.88 18.64 -18.63
C PRO A 59 -2.80 19.85 -18.47
N VAL A 60 -3.35 20.06 -17.27
CA VAL A 60 -4.17 21.26 -16.92
C VAL A 60 -3.31 22.53 -16.75
N ASN A 61 -2.00 22.39 -16.55
CA ASN A 61 -1.07 23.45 -16.18
C ASN A 61 0.32 23.23 -16.82
N GLY A 62 1.23 24.18 -16.59
CA GLY A 62 2.61 24.10 -17.06
C GLY A 62 2.82 24.45 -18.54
N LYS A 63 4.07 24.37 -18.99
CA LYS A 63 4.51 24.80 -20.34
C LYS A 63 3.99 23.93 -21.50
N TYR A 64 3.42 22.78 -21.17
CA TYR A 64 2.87 21.82 -22.13
C TYR A 64 1.33 21.88 -22.22
N LEU A 65 0.70 22.82 -21.51
CA LEU A 65 -0.71 23.11 -21.68
C LEU A 65 -0.94 23.76 -23.05
N HIS A 66 -1.52 23.01 -23.98
CA HIS A 66 -1.91 23.50 -25.31
C HIS A 66 -3.39 23.92 -25.32
N LEU A 67 -3.68 25.07 -24.70
CA LEU A 67 -5.05 25.64 -24.59
C LEU A 67 -5.78 25.72 -25.94
N ASP A 68 -5.04 26.01 -27.01
CA ASP A 68 -5.59 26.19 -28.35
C ASP A 68 -6.12 24.89 -28.98
N GLU A 69 -5.65 23.71 -28.55
CA GLU A 69 -6.18 22.40 -29.01
C GLU A 69 -7.37 21.93 -28.15
N ILE A 70 -7.37 22.28 -26.86
CA ILE A 70 -8.40 21.92 -25.88
C ILE A 70 -9.69 22.73 -26.14
N ALA A 71 -9.56 24.00 -26.56
CA ALA A 71 -10.71 24.90 -26.77
C ALA A 71 -11.64 24.51 -27.93
N PHE A 72 -11.24 23.61 -28.84
CA PHE A 72 -12.02 23.21 -30.02
C PHE A 72 -12.70 21.85 -29.92
N THR A 73 -12.42 21.07 -28.88
CA THR A 73 -13.01 19.74 -28.72
C THR A 73 -14.03 19.78 -27.58
N SER A 74 -15.20 19.20 -27.84
CA SER A 74 -16.41 19.13 -26.97
C SER A 74 -16.15 18.85 -25.48
N LYS A 75 -17.17 18.89 -24.61
CA LYS A 75 -17.17 18.50 -23.18
C LYS A 75 -16.30 17.28 -22.77
N ASN A 76 -16.02 16.36 -23.69
CA ASN A 76 -15.06 15.27 -23.51
C ASN A 76 -13.58 15.72 -23.41
N SER A 77 -13.21 16.91 -23.86
CA SER A 77 -11.85 17.45 -23.83
C SER A 77 -11.46 17.89 -22.41
N GLU A 78 -12.41 18.53 -21.70
CA GLU A 78 -12.22 18.96 -20.32
C GLU A 78 -12.03 17.77 -19.38
N THR A 79 -12.75 16.65 -19.59
CA THR A 79 -12.62 15.45 -18.75
C THR A 79 -11.31 14.69 -18.95
N HIS A 80 -10.59 14.94 -20.05
CA HIS A 80 -9.27 14.35 -20.32
C HIS A 80 -8.12 15.21 -19.79
N LEU A 81 -8.40 16.44 -19.34
CA LEU A 81 -7.39 17.24 -18.68
C LEU A 81 -6.96 16.56 -17.38
N THR A 82 -5.66 16.45 -17.20
CA THR A 82 -5.06 15.76 -16.05
C THR A 82 -4.13 16.69 -15.32
N ASP A 83 -4.23 16.71 -14.00
CA ASP A 83 -3.25 17.39 -13.17
C ASP A 83 -2.08 16.44 -12.91
N TYR A 84 -0.88 16.88 -13.30
CA TYR A 84 0.32 16.07 -13.22
C TYR A 84 1.25 16.65 -12.17
N SER A 85 1.84 15.78 -11.37
CA SER A 85 3.07 16.08 -10.65
C SER A 85 4.15 15.16 -11.19
N LEU A 86 5.25 15.73 -11.67
CA LEU A 86 6.34 15.08 -12.38
C LEU A 86 7.57 15.11 -11.48
N GLY A 87 8.14 13.94 -11.22
CA GLY A 87 9.37 13.80 -10.45
C GLY A 87 10.35 12.88 -11.14
N LYS A 88 11.56 12.79 -10.58
CA LYS A 88 12.69 12.11 -11.24
C LYS A 88 12.36 10.72 -11.79
N TYR A 89 11.65 9.90 -11.04
CA TYR A 89 11.34 8.50 -11.41
C TYR A 89 9.85 8.16 -11.28
N GLY A 90 8.97 9.16 -11.24
CA GLY A 90 7.56 8.93 -10.96
C GLY A 90 6.69 10.11 -11.37
N VAL A 91 5.40 9.82 -11.56
CA VAL A 91 4.37 10.78 -11.97
C VAL A 91 3.12 10.53 -11.16
N PHE A 92 2.59 11.58 -10.53
CA PHE A 92 1.24 11.57 -9.98
C PHE A 92 0.28 12.11 -11.04
N CYS A 93 -0.79 11.39 -11.32
CA CYS A 93 -1.83 11.80 -12.25
C CYS A 93 -3.16 11.90 -11.50
N ALA A 94 -3.75 13.09 -11.44
CA ALA A 94 -5.11 13.29 -10.95
C ALA A 94 -6.05 13.48 -12.15
N LEU A 95 -6.81 12.43 -12.45
CA LEU A 95 -7.74 12.35 -13.59
C LEU A 95 -9.19 12.51 -13.14
N ASP A 96 -10.09 12.79 -14.08
CA ASP A 96 -11.53 12.68 -13.83
C ASP A 96 -11.96 11.21 -13.73
N TYR A 97 -12.88 10.88 -12.80
CA TYR A 97 -13.37 9.50 -12.65
C TYR A 97 -14.06 8.96 -13.91
N SER A 98 -14.69 9.82 -14.71
CA SER A 98 -15.40 9.42 -15.93
C SER A 98 -14.50 8.79 -17.00
N VAL A 99 -13.19 9.00 -16.90
CA VAL A 99 -12.18 8.46 -17.83
C VAL A 99 -11.23 7.45 -17.16
N ALA A 100 -11.50 7.02 -15.92
CA ALA A 100 -10.61 6.16 -15.15
C ALA A 100 -10.28 4.83 -15.87
N ASP A 101 -11.28 4.11 -16.36
CA ASP A 101 -11.09 2.83 -17.06
C ASP A 101 -10.28 3.00 -18.36
N GLU A 102 -10.54 4.10 -19.09
CA GLU A 102 -9.81 4.45 -20.30
C GLU A 102 -8.34 4.78 -19.99
N ALA A 103 -8.10 5.56 -18.94
CA ALA A 103 -6.77 5.96 -18.52
C ALA A 103 -5.95 4.75 -18.05
N ILE A 104 -6.52 3.90 -17.21
CA ILE A 104 -5.86 2.64 -16.76
C ILE A 104 -5.49 1.79 -17.97
N SER A 105 -6.45 1.56 -18.88
CA SER A 105 -6.22 0.74 -20.07
C SER A 105 -5.11 1.31 -20.95
N TYR A 106 -5.10 2.63 -21.15
CA TYR A 106 -4.07 3.29 -21.95
C TYR A 106 -2.70 3.21 -21.28
N ILE A 107 -2.58 3.54 -19.99
CA ILE A 107 -1.32 3.50 -19.26
C ILE A 107 -0.74 2.08 -19.22
N ILE A 108 -1.57 1.07 -18.98
CA ILE A 108 -1.15 -0.34 -19.02
C ILE A 108 -0.61 -0.70 -20.40
N SER A 109 -1.22 -0.22 -21.49
CA SER A 109 -0.72 -0.50 -22.85
C SER A 109 0.66 0.09 -23.12
N LEU A 110 1.06 1.13 -22.38
CA LEU A 110 2.39 1.75 -22.45
C LEU A 110 3.38 1.11 -21.47
N ALA A 111 2.91 0.33 -20.50
CA ALA A 111 3.69 0.07 -19.31
C ALA A 111 4.99 -0.71 -19.57
N ASP A 112 4.95 -1.68 -20.48
CA ASP A 112 6.15 -2.44 -20.84
C ASP A 112 7.13 -1.67 -21.71
N GLU A 113 6.63 -0.94 -22.71
CA GLU A 113 7.45 -0.12 -23.61
C GLU A 113 8.26 0.91 -22.85
N TYR A 114 7.60 1.63 -21.93
CA TYR A 114 8.21 2.67 -21.12
C TYR A 114 8.74 2.15 -19.79
N LYS A 115 8.68 0.83 -19.53
CA LYS A 115 9.16 0.21 -18.29
C LYS A 115 8.64 0.89 -17.02
N ILE A 116 7.36 1.24 -16.99
CA ILE A 116 6.69 1.82 -15.82
C ILE A 116 5.85 0.79 -15.06
N GLY A 117 5.54 1.09 -13.81
CA GLY A 117 4.49 0.47 -13.03
C GLY A 117 3.37 1.47 -12.71
N VAL A 118 2.22 0.93 -12.34
CA VAL A 118 0.99 1.68 -12.08
C VAL A 118 0.46 1.27 -10.71
N TYR A 119 0.25 2.26 -9.85
CA TYR A 119 -0.23 2.08 -8.50
C TYR A 119 -1.44 2.99 -8.25
N ASN A 120 -2.45 2.45 -7.58
CA ASN A 120 -3.58 3.23 -7.10
C ASN A 120 -3.39 3.55 -5.61
N PRO A 121 -2.99 4.78 -5.24
CA PRO A 121 -2.76 5.15 -3.85
C PRO A 121 -4.05 5.19 -3.01
N GLN A 122 -5.23 5.20 -3.63
CA GLN A 122 -6.50 5.23 -2.90
C GLN A 122 -6.96 3.85 -2.43
N SER A 123 -6.59 2.79 -3.16
CA SER A 123 -6.88 1.40 -2.81
C SER A 123 -5.67 0.61 -2.34
N SER A 124 -4.49 1.24 -2.30
CA SER A 124 -3.19 0.60 -2.06
C SER A 124 -2.89 -0.57 -3.00
N GLU A 125 -3.41 -0.50 -4.22
CA GLU A 125 -3.36 -1.58 -5.20
C GLU A 125 -2.25 -1.33 -6.23
N VAL A 126 -1.40 -2.35 -6.42
CA VAL A 126 -0.48 -2.38 -7.56
C VAL A 126 -1.22 -2.93 -8.77
N ILE A 127 -1.55 -2.05 -9.72
CA ILE A 127 -2.24 -2.41 -10.96
C ILE A 127 -1.26 -3.10 -11.93
N TYR A 128 0.00 -2.63 -11.98
CA TYR A 128 1.05 -3.19 -12.84
C TYR A 128 2.46 -2.88 -12.30
N PRO A 129 3.48 -3.73 -12.49
CA PRO A 129 3.42 -5.12 -12.97
C PRO A 129 2.98 -6.09 -11.88
N LYS A 130 2.48 -7.28 -12.27
CA LYS A 130 1.95 -8.28 -11.33
C LYS A 130 3.01 -8.95 -10.43
N ASN A 131 4.29 -8.78 -10.72
CA ASN A 131 5.40 -9.41 -10.00
C ASN A 131 5.87 -8.64 -8.74
N ILE A 132 5.12 -7.63 -8.30
CA ILE A 132 5.34 -6.91 -7.05
C ILE A 132 4.57 -7.61 -5.93
N GLU A 133 5.21 -7.77 -4.78
CA GLU A 133 4.59 -8.32 -3.57
C GLU A 133 3.72 -7.25 -2.90
N ILE A 134 2.44 -7.53 -2.73
CA ILE A 134 1.48 -6.57 -2.19
C ILE A 134 1.19 -6.92 -0.74
N LEU A 135 1.41 -5.97 0.16
CA LEU A 135 1.07 -6.12 1.58
C LEU A 135 -0.44 -6.16 1.76
N LYS A 136 -0.93 -7.24 2.36
CA LYS A 136 -2.33 -7.43 2.71
C LYS A 136 -2.48 -7.61 4.21
N TYR A 137 -3.65 -7.27 4.72
CA TYR A 137 -4.02 -7.58 6.09
C TYR A 137 -5.47 -8.02 6.21
N ARG A 138 -5.74 -8.67 7.33
CA ARG A 138 -7.06 -9.09 7.79
C ARG A 138 -7.19 -8.76 9.27
N THR A 139 -8.39 -8.39 9.67
CA THR A 139 -8.80 -8.24 11.08
C THR A 139 -10.11 -9.00 11.29
N GLU A 140 -10.61 -9.03 12.52
CA GLU A 140 -11.87 -9.69 12.85
C GLU A 140 -13.10 -9.09 12.16
N ASP A 141 -13.01 -7.83 11.73
CA ASP A 141 -14.09 -7.05 11.10
C ASP A 141 -13.83 -6.73 9.63
N ARG A 142 -12.70 -7.20 9.08
CA ARG A 142 -12.27 -6.87 7.72
C ARG A 142 -11.64 -8.06 7.03
N ASP A 143 -12.22 -8.41 5.89
CA ASP A 143 -11.67 -9.40 4.95
C ASP A 143 -10.35 -8.93 4.33
N ASP A 144 -9.74 -9.81 3.54
CA ASP A 144 -8.45 -9.58 2.89
C ASP A 144 -8.45 -8.31 2.05
N THR A 145 -7.61 -7.36 2.44
CA THR A 145 -7.48 -6.09 1.72
C THR A 145 -6.03 -5.65 1.62
N PHE A 146 -5.72 -4.88 0.59
CA PHE A 146 -4.46 -4.17 0.48
C PHE A 146 -4.34 -3.08 1.55
N THR A 147 -3.11 -2.76 1.94
CA THR A 147 -2.88 -1.82 3.05
C THR A 147 -1.49 -1.20 3.03
N ASP A 148 -1.28 -0.26 3.95
CA ASP A 148 0.01 0.35 4.28
C ASP A 148 0.39 0.09 5.75
N TRP A 149 1.62 0.45 6.12
CA TRP A 149 2.09 0.28 7.49
C TRP A 149 1.28 1.09 8.50
N TYR A 150 0.88 2.33 8.14
CA TYR A 150 0.13 3.20 9.03
C TYR A 150 -1.20 2.58 9.47
N THR A 151 -1.91 1.94 8.53
CA THR A 151 -3.16 1.23 8.78
C THR A 151 -2.95 0.00 9.67
N ILE A 152 -1.90 -0.78 9.42
CA ILE A 152 -1.52 -1.92 10.27
C ILE A 152 -1.20 -1.44 11.70
N GLU A 153 -0.38 -0.40 11.85
CA GLU A 153 -0.01 0.16 13.15
C GLU A 153 -1.22 0.67 13.93
N ASN A 154 -2.13 1.38 13.26
CA ASN A 154 -3.41 1.80 13.86
C ASN A 154 -4.27 0.62 14.29
N SER A 155 -4.31 -0.43 13.47
CA SER A 155 -5.00 -1.68 13.82
C SER A 155 -4.37 -2.31 15.06
N ILE A 156 -3.04 -2.42 15.15
CA ILE A 156 -2.36 -2.96 16.35
C ILE A 156 -2.66 -2.08 17.58
N ASN A 157 -2.65 -0.76 17.44
CA ASN A 157 -2.93 0.18 18.53
C ASN A 157 -4.33 0.00 19.13
N THR A 158 -5.31 -0.39 18.32
CA THR A 158 -6.70 -0.58 18.75
C THR A 158 -7.00 -1.97 19.31
N LEU A 159 -6.05 -2.92 19.29
CA LEU A 159 -6.26 -4.30 19.77
C LEU A 159 -6.82 -4.43 21.20
N ASP A 160 -6.65 -3.40 22.03
CA ASP A 160 -7.12 -3.40 23.42
C ASP A 160 -8.51 -2.78 23.58
N SER A 161 -9.10 -2.33 22.48
CA SER A 161 -10.43 -1.74 22.48
C SER A 161 -11.46 -2.77 22.91
N LEU A 162 -12.39 -2.36 23.78
CA LEU A 162 -13.56 -3.16 24.15
C LEU A 162 -14.54 -3.33 22.99
N GLU A 163 -14.37 -2.54 21.93
CA GLU A 163 -15.17 -2.59 20.70
C GLU A 163 -14.63 -3.61 19.69
N ARG A 164 -13.39 -4.08 19.87
CA ARG A 164 -12.77 -5.08 19.02
C ARG A 164 -12.93 -6.47 19.64
N GLY A 165 -13.38 -7.41 18.82
CA GLY A 165 -13.80 -8.73 19.28
C GLY A 165 -15.20 -8.73 19.89
N THR A 166 -16.04 -9.63 19.40
CA THR A 166 -17.49 -9.61 19.66
C THR A 166 -17.89 -10.50 20.86
N SER A 167 -17.01 -11.42 21.26
CA SER A 167 -17.16 -12.27 22.45
C SER A 167 -15.86 -12.99 22.80
N ASN A 168 -15.82 -13.76 23.92
CA ASN A 168 -14.68 -14.61 24.30
C ASN A 168 -14.29 -15.70 23.26
N ARG A 169 -15.02 -15.82 22.13
CA ARG A 169 -14.78 -16.77 21.04
C ARG A 169 -14.48 -16.09 19.69
N GLU A 170 -14.55 -14.76 19.65
CA GLU A 170 -14.30 -13.92 18.47
C GLU A 170 -13.23 -12.91 18.86
N ASN A 171 -11.98 -13.39 18.98
CA ASN A 171 -10.86 -12.59 19.45
C ASN A 171 -10.49 -11.54 18.40
N ALA A 172 -10.13 -10.34 18.85
CA ALA A 172 -9.49 -9.36 17.98
C ALA A 172 -8.16 -9.91 17.46
N PHE A 173 -7.82 -9.63 16.21
CA PHE A 173 -6.51 -10.00 15.65
C PHE A 173 -6.08 -9.03 14.55
N VAL A 174 -4.80 -9.08 14.21
CA VAL A 174 -4.27 -8.49 12.97
C VAL A 174 -3.36 -9.52 12.32
N THR A 175 -3.75 -9.99 11.15
CA THR A 175 -2.94 -10.91 10.32
C THR A 175 -2.41 -10.12 9.14
N VAL A 176 -1.14 -10.30 8.81
CA VAL A 176 -0.46 -9.61 7.72
C VAL A 176 0.35 -10.60 6.91
N TRP A 177 0.24 -10.50 5.58
CA TRP A 177 0.98 -11.33 4.63
C TRP A 177 1.26 -10.56 3.35
N PHE A 178 2.06 -11.15 2.47
CA PHE A 178 2.25 -10.64 1.11
C PHE A 178 1.51 -11.52 0.11
N GLU A 179 0.90 -10.89 -0.88
CA GLU A 179 0.33 -11.55 -2.05
C GLU A 179 1.18 -11.25 -3.27
N LYS A 180 1.36 -12.23 -4.16
CA LYS A 180 2.08 -12.06 -5.41
C LYS A 180 1.29 -12.66 -6.56
N ASN A 181 1.01 -11.86 -7.58
CA ASN A 181 0.20 -12.27 -8.75
C ASN A 181 -1.17 -12.89 -8.39
N GLY A 182 -1.88 -12.38 -7.38
CA GLY A 182 -3.18 -12.93 -6.98
C GLY A 182 -3.11 -14.26 -6.22
N LYS A 183 -1.94 -14.62 -5.70
CA LYS A 183 -1.75 -15.78 -4.84
C LYS A 183 -1.14 -15.31 -3.52
N ASP A 184 -1.77 -15.70 -2.43
CA ASP A 184 -1.21 -15.49 -1.10
C ASP A 184 0.09 -16.31 -0.98
N GLU A 185 1.11 -15.70 -0.39
CA GLU A 185 2.29 -16.44 0.04
C GLU A 185 1.92 -17.32 1.26
N ASP A 186 2.60 -18.46 1.42
CA ASP A 186 2.34 -19.39 2.52
C ASP A 186 2.76 -18.82 3.89
N GLU A 187 3.47 -17.68 3.90
CA GLU A 187 4.02 -17.02 5.07
C GLU A 187 3.16 -15.84 5.54
N TYR A 188 2.90 -15.77 6.84
CA TYR A 188 2.20 -14.65 7.46
C TYR A 188 2.69 -14.42 8.88
N ILE A 189 2.43 -13.22 9.39
CA ILE A 189 2.51 -12.91 10.81
C ILE A 189 1.14 -12.52 11.34
N GLN A 190 0.87 -12.82 12.59
CA GLN A 190 -0.38 -12.48 13.25
C GLN A 190 -0.10 -11.99 14.66
N CYS A 191 -0.92 -11.05 15.13
CA CYS A 191 -0.98 -10.73 16.54
C CYS A 191 -2.40 -10.77 17.09
N THR A 192 -2.53 -11.31 18.30
CA THR A 192 -3.80 -11.55 18.99
C THR A 192 -3.65 -11.18 20.46
N PRO A 193 -4.59 -10.45 21.09
CA PRO A 193 -4.54 -10.18 22.52
C PRO A 193 -4.75 -11.45 23.35
N ASN A 194 -3.94 -11.61 24.39
CA ASN A 194 -4.12 -12.63 25.39
C ASN A 194 -4.90 -12.07 26.58
N TYR A 195 -6.21 -12.33 26.59
CA TYR A 195 -7.11 -11.84 27.63
C TYR A 195 -7.00 -12.68 28.91
N LEU A 196 -6.90 -12.01 30.06
CA LEU A 196 -7.01 -12.66 31.36
C LEU A 196 -8.38 -13.33 31.50
N LYS A 197 -8.40 -14.60 31.94
CA LYS A 197 -9.64 -15.32 32.26
C LYS A 197 -10.49 -14.47 33.22
N LYS A 198 -11.76 -14.22 32.85
CA LYS A 198 -12.70 -13.49 33.70
C LYS A 198 -12.89 -14.25 35.02
N GLY A 199 -12.48 -13.63 36.13
CA GLY A 199 -12.97 -14.02 37.46
C GLY A 199 -14.41 -13.54 37.65
N PHE A 200 -15.18 -14.18 38.54
CA PHE A 200 -16.62 -13.96 38.76
C PHE A 200 -17.08 -12.50 39.03
N PHE A 201 -16.16 -11.54 39.22
CA PHE A 201 -16.46 -10.13 39.52
C PHE A 201 -15.74 -9.09 38.64
N LYS A 202 -15.05 -9.47 37.56
CA LYS A 202 -14.33 -8.50 36.70
C LYS A 202 -15.19 -8.06 35.51
N SER A 203 -15.60 -6.80 35.52
CA SER A 203 -16.33 -6.13 34.41
C SER A 203 -15.40 -5.61 33.30
N LYS A 204 -14.10 -5.51 33.55
CA LYS A 204 -13.12 -4.95 32.60
C LYS A 204 -12.35 -6.08 31.90
N ILE A 205 -12.30 -6.05 30.57
CA ILE A 205 -11.37 -6.87 29.79
C ILE A 205 -9.96 -6.39 30.16
N LEU A 206 -9.13 -7.29 30.69
CA LEU A 206 -7.71 -7.04 30.90
C LEU A 206 -6.93 -7.92 29.94
N ILE A 207 -6.03 -7.30 29.19
CA ILE A 207 -5.03 -7.98 28.39
C ILE A 207 -3.79 -8.17 29.28
N ASP A 208 -3.30 -9.41 29.34
CA ASP A 208 -2.05 -9.73 30.02
C ASP A 208 -0.86 -9.45 29.09
N LYS A 209 -0.94 -9.99 27.88
CA LYS A 209 0.11 -10.03 26.86
C LYS A 209 -0.52 -10.09 25.47
N TYR A 210 0.31 -10.15 24.44
CA TYR A 210 -0.09 -10.43 23.07
C TYR A 210 0.59 -11.70 22.60
N TYR A 211 -0.14 -12.54 21.88
CA TYR A 211 0.48 -13.57 21.07
C TYR A 211 1.02 -12.92 19.81
N PHE A 212 2.28 -13.21 19.51
CA PHE A 212 2.90 -12.95 18.21
C PHE A 212 3.15 -14.29 17.54
N GLU A 213 2.54 -14.46 16.38
CA GLU A 213 2.46 -15.72 15.65
C GLU A 213 3.11 -15.55 14.28
N VAL A 214 3.87 -16.55 13.87
CA VAL A 214 4.66 -16.53 12.64
C VAL A 214 4.44 -17.86 11.92
N MET A 215 3.85 -17.82 10.74
CA MET A 215 3.73 -18.97 9.85
C MET A 215 4.88 -18.94 8.85
N ILE A 216 5.78 -19.91 8.95
CA ILE A 216 6.89 -20.11 8.01
C ILE A 216 7.05 -21.62 7.80
N ASP A 217 7.31 -22.06 6.57
CA ASP A 217 7.52 -23.47 6.23
C ASP A 217 6.41 -24.42 6.76
N LYS A 218 5.14 -23.97 6.67
CA LYS A 218 3.95 -24.70 7.16
C LYS A 218 3.93 -24.96 8.66
N LYS A 219 4.76 -24.25 9.43
CA LYS A 219 4.79 -24.31 10.89
C LYS A 219 4.35 -22.98 11.46
N LEU A 220 3.41 -23.05 12.40
CA LEU A 220 2.97 -21.90 13.16
C LEU A 220 3.74 -21.82 14.48
N TYR A 221 4.60 -20.82 14.57
CA TYR A 221 5.36 -20.50 15.77
C TYR A 221 4.64 -19.41 16.56
N GLN A 222 4.66 -19.48 17.89
CA GLN A 222 4.04 -18.48 18.77
C GLN A 222 5.00 -18.07 19.89
N THR A 223 4.98 -16.79 20.23
CA THR A 223 5.59 -16.26 21.45
C THR A 223 4.67 -15.26 22.14
N ASN A 224 4.95 -14.99 23.42
CA ASN A 224 4.26 -13.95 24.18
C ASN A 224 5.06 -12.64 24.15
N VAL A 225 4.38 -11.55 23.85
CA VAL A 225 4.94 -10.19 23.89
C VAL A 225 4.17 -9.38 24.93
N SER A 226 4.87 -8.86 25.94
CA SER A 226 4.22 -8.15 27.05
C SER A 226 3.95 -6.66 26.74
N ASP A 227 4.77 -6.05 25.89
CA ASP A 227 4.67 -4.62 25.54
C ASP A 227 4.16 -4.45 24.11
N LYS A 228 3.11 -3.66 23.92
CA LYS A 228 2.55 -3.36 22.60
C LYS A 228 3.58 -2.67 21.67
N LYS A 229 4.48 -1.86 22.21
CA LYS A 229 5.56 -1.22 21.42
C LYS A 229 6.50 -2.27 20.83
N ASP A 230 6.83 -3.31 21.60
CA ASP A 230 7.62 -4.43 21.10
C ASP A 230 6.86 -5.22 20.02
N LEU A 231 5.55 -5.39 20.19
CA LEU A 231 4.71 -6.04 19.18
C LEU A 231 4.71 -5.24 17.86
N ILE A 232 4.49 -3.93 17.93
CA ILE A 232 4.54 -3.02 16.78
C ILE A 232 5.92 -3.09 16.12
N ARG A 233 7.00 -3.09 16.90
CA ARG A 233 8.36 -3.24 16.37
C ARG A 233 8.55 -4.55 15.62
N LEU A 234 8.14 -5.69 16.19
CA LEU A 234 8.25 -7.00 15.54
C LEU A 234 7.47 -7.06 14.21
N MET A 235 6.23 -6.55 14.22
CA MET A 235 5.41 -6.44 13.01
C MET A 235 6.08 -5.56 11.95
N LYS A 236 6.65 -4.41 12.35
CA LYS A 236 7.33 -3.47 11.45
C LYS A 236 8.58 -4.06 10.82
N GLU A 237 9.41 -4.73 11.62
CA GLU A 237 10.63 -5.40 11.16
C GLU A 237 10.32 -6.40 10.03
N TRP A 238 9.21 -7.14 10.14
CA TRP A 238 8.80 -8.09 9.10
C TRP A 238 8.18 -7.41 7.88
N CYS A 239 7.20 -6.51 8.08
CA CYS A 239 6.46 -5.87 7.00
C CYS A 239 7.36 -4.92 6.18
N CYS A 240 8.06 -4.02 6.86
CA CYS A 240 8.75 -2.90 6.23
C CYS A 240 10.24 -3.16 6.03
N GLU A 241 10.88 -3.87 6.97
CA GLU A 241 12.33 -4.14 6.90
C GLU A 241 12.64 -5.52 6.29
N ARG A 242 11.60 -6.31 5.98
CA ARG A 242 11.71 -7.67 5.41
C ARG A 242 12.63 -8.58 6.22
N LYS A 243 12.65 -8.38 7.54
CA LYS A 243 13.46 -9.15 8.48
C LYS A 243 12.65 -10.32 9.02
N ASN A 244 13.12 -11.53 8.77
CA ASN A 244 12.50 -12.73 9.30
C ASN A 244 12.60 -12.77 10.83
N PRO A 245 11.53 -13.15 11.56
CA PRO A 245 11.58 -13.26 13.01
C PRO A 245 12.50 -14.40 13.44
N ASP A 246 13.25 -14.23 14.54
CA ASP A 246 14.03 -15.33 15.13
C ASP A 246 13.11 -16.23 15.95
N VAL A 247 12.61 -17.29 15.31
CA VAL A 247 11.63 -18.22 15.90
C VAL A 247 12.26 -19.34 16.74
N LYS A 248 13.58 -19.36 16.95
CA LYS A 248 14.28 -20.48 17.65
C LYS A 248 13.74 -20.78 19.05
N ASN A 249 13.24 -19.76 19.74
CA ASN A 249 12.71 -19.86 21.10
C ASN A 249 11.19 -19.78 21.14
N TYR A 250 10.51 -19.84 19.99
CA TYR A 250 9.06 -19.78 19.92
C TYR A 250 8.49 -21.19 20.06
N GLU A 251 7.29 -21.29 20.61
CA GLU A 251 6.57 -22.55 20.71
C GLU A 251 5.96 -22.90 19.35
N ILE A 252 6.09 -24.15 18.91
CA ILE A 252 5.38 -24.63 17.72
C ILE A 252 3.98 -25.04 18.17
N ILE A 253 2.96 -24.31 17.70
CA ILE A 253 1.57 -24.56 18.08
C ILE A 253 0.81 -25.38 17.02
N MET A 254 1.31 -25.43 15.78
CA MET A 254 0.72 -26.22 14.69
C MET A 254 1.76 -26.53 13.59
N GLU A 255 1.61 -27.69 12.94
CA GLU A 255 2.30 -28.07 11.70
C GLU A 255 1.25 -28.52 10.67
N LEU A 256 1.31 -27.99 9.44
CA LEU A 256 0.35 -28.21 8.34
C LEU A 256 0.86 -29.19 7.28
#